data_AF-A0A9E5ZRW0-F1
#
_entry.id   AF-A0A9E5ZRW0-F1
#
_cell.length_a   1.000
_cell.length_b   1.000
_cell.length_c   1.000
_cell.angle_alpha   90.00
_cell.angle_beta   90.00
_cell.angle_gamma   90.00
#
_symmetry.space_group_name_H-M   'P 1'
#
loop_
_entity.id
_entity.type
_entity.pdbx_description
1 polymer ?
#
loop_
_entity_poly.entity_id
_entity_poly.type
_entity_poly.pdbx_seq_one_letter_code
_entity_poly.pdbx_strand_id
1 'polypeptide(L)'
;MSITIIINNIEIPVVLASLKVNDEKSTFSNKLSINKSSHPFLITENEATVKALGPRSIQSENKTFTDVLFVNDNKIFQAELIMRGYAEGSRRCDIRYTNEVYPHLKRKIASYFSDIAIDGTTPQSYITQSENDFLDTAWQGYAENIISKKFPETDFNFPSLKYPAKFGAEIKSDDNWFRYNGEINHKIDGVLSLNSKTATAVINQNVVVPFYYLLSPIYKVFRDELGYTISGTFVEDEAIKKTMLYHKETNLIEITQPDGAEGDWFTVFRQHLTINASRFLPNKTVAQYLNDLKNSRNLNFDINMWLKYLYILRVKYLYILP
;
A
#
# COMPACT_ATOMS: atom_id res chain seq x y z
N MET A 1 -8.31 -26.54 -19.02
CA MET A 1 -7.70 -26.51 -17.70
C MET A 1 -6.64 -27.59 -17.66
N SER A 2 -5.40 -27.21 -17.94
CA SER A 2 -4.23 -28.08 -17.77
C SER A 2 -3.61 -27.77 -16.42
N ILE A 3 -3.46 -28.78 -15.57
CA ILE A 3 -2.83 -28.63 -14.26
C ILE A 3 -1.59 -29.49 -14.22
N THR A 4 -0.46 -28.88 -13.90
CA THR A 4 0.83 -29.54 -13.73
C THR A 4 1.39 -29.17 -12.37
N ILE A 5 1.90 -30.16 -11.64
CA ILE A 5 2.60 -29.94 -10.37
C ILE A 5 4.07 -30.24 -10.61
N ILE A 6 4.94 -29.30 -10.28
CA ILE A 6 6.39 -29.42 -10.44
C ILE A 6 7.04 -29.42 -9.07
N ILE A 7 7.82 -30.47 -8.78
CA ILE A 7 8.58 -30.62 -7.54
C ILE A 7 10.01 -30.95 -7.93
N ASN A 8 10.98 -30.16 -7.48
CA ASN A 8 12.40 -30.36 -7.83
C ASN A 8 12.64 -30.52 -9.36
N ASN A 9 11.97 -29.69 -10.17
CA ASN A 9 11.98 -29.76 -11.64
C ASN A 9 11.41 -31.05 -12.25
N ILE A 10 10.62 -31.83 -11.50
CA ILE A 10 9.94 -33.04 -11.97
C ILE A 10 8.44 -32.74 -12.04
N GLU A 11 7.85 -32.93 -13.21
CA GLU A 11 6.40 -32.85 -13.40
C GLU A 11 5.71 -34.10 -12.89
N ILE A 12 4.65 -33.90 -12.12
CA ILE A 12 3.88 -34.97 -11.50
C ILE A 12 2.49 -35.04 -12.14
N PRO A 13 2.05 -36.23 -12.60
CA PRO A 13 0.74 -36.39 -13.19
C PRO A 13 -0.38 -36.27 -12.16
N VAL A 14 -1.33 -35.38 -12.44
CA VAL A 14 -2.54 -35.15 -11.64
C VAL A 14 -3.73 -35.85 -12.28
N VAL A 15 -4.54 -36.56 -11.48
CA VAL A 15 -5.82 -37.11 -11.93
C VAL A 15 -6.85 -35.99 -11.94
N LEU A 16 -6.98 -35.30 -13.07
CA LEU A 16 -7.83 -34.10 -13.21
C LEU A 16 -9.27 -34.29 -12.74
N ALA A 17 -9.87 -35.47 -12.99
CA ALA A 17 -11.24 -35.80 -12.59
C ALA A 17 -11.46 -35.81 -11.05
N SER A 18 -10.39 -35.88 -10.26
CA SER A 18 -10.45 -35.93 -8.80
C SER A 18 -10.33 -34.57 -8.12
N LEU A 19 -10.01 -33.51 -8.88
CA LEU A 19 -9.82 -32.17 -8.34
C LEU A 19 -11.17 -31.60 -7.86
N LYS A 20 -11.32 -31.41 -6.55
CA LYS A 20 -12.43 -30.65 -5.98
C LYS A 20 -11.93 -29.29 -5.49
N VAL A 21 -12.50 -28.22 -6.04
CA VAL A 21 -12.20 -26.85 -5.60
C VAL A 21 -13.06 -26.55 -4.38
N ASN A 22 -12.52 -26.73 -3.18
CA ASN A 22 -13.14 -26.26 -1.94
C ASN A 22 -12.49 -24.94 -1.51
N ASP A 23 -13.27 -23.86 -1.44
CA ASP A 23 -12.85 -22.60 -0.83
C ASP A 23 -13.00 -22.72 0.70
N GLU A 24 -11.92 -22.98 1.43
CA GLU A 24 -11.96 -22.93 2.89
C GLU A 24 -11.75 -21.50 3.39
N LYS A 25 -12.75 -20.96 4.10
CA LYS A 25 -12.63 -19.70 4.83
C LYS A 25 -11.79 -19.92 6.09
N SER A 26 -10.47 -19.74 6.00
CA SER A 26 -9.60 -19.72 7.19
C SER A 26 -9.51 -18.29 7.74
N THR A 27 -10.04 -18.11 8.94
CA THR A 27 -9.85 -16.89 9.73
C THR A 27 -8.42 -16.87 10.26
N PHE A 28 -7.60 -15.93 9.78
CA PHE A 28 -6.30 -15.68 10.40
C PHE A 28 -6.48 -14.91 11.71
N SER A 29 -5.59 -15.18 12.66
CA SER A 29 -5.50 -14.46 13.93
C SER A 29 -5.40 -12.95 13.67
N ASN A 30 -6.45 -12.25 14.10
CA ASN A 30 -6.72 -10.80 14.04
C ASN A 30 -7.39 -10.21 12.78
N LYS A 31 -8.44 -10.88 12.29
CA LYS A 31 -9.63 -10.29 11.59
C LYS A 31 -9.54 -9.91 10.10
N LEU A 32 -8.54 -10.35 9.33
CA LEU A 32 -8.63 -10.38 7.86
C LEU A 32 -8.78 -11.85 7.40
N SER A 33 -9.95 -12.23 6.89
CA SER A 33 -10.18 -13.56 6.31
C SER A 33 -9.58 -13.56 4.90
N ILE A 34 -8.50 -14.31 4.72
CA ILE A 34 -7.98 -14.61 3.39
C ILE A 34 -8.33 -16.07 3.16
N ASN A 35 -9.08 -16.33 2.09
CA ASN A 35 -9.50 -17.70 1.76
C ASN A 35 -8.24 -18.58 1.63
N LYS A 36 -8.19 -19.66 2.40
CA LYS A 36 -7.23 -20.73 2.16
C LYS A 36 -7.94 -21.70 1.24
N SER A 37 -7.57 -21.74 -0.02
CA SER A 37 -8.11 -22.74 -0.92
C SER A 37 -7.36 -24.06 -0.64
N SER A 38 -8.09 -25.10 -0.26
CA SER A 38 -7.56 -26.46 -0.07
C SER A 38 -8.27 -27.33 -1.10
N HIS A 39 -7.50 -27.90 -2.02
CA HIS A 39 -8.06 -28.69 -3.11
C HIS A 39 -7.59 -30.13 -3.01
N PRO A 40 -8.45 -31.07 -2.56
CA PRO A 40 -8.10 -32.47 -2.61
C PRO A 40 -8.07 -32.98 -4.06
N PHE A 41 -7.06 -33.77 -4.39
CA PHE A 41 -6.92 -34.50 -5.65
C PHE A 41 -6.04 -35.74 -5.49
N LEU A 42 -6.02 -36.58 -6.51
CA LEU A 42 -5.16 -37.75 -6.62
C LEU A 42 -3.97 -37.46 -7.53
N ILE A 43 -2.80 -37.92 -7.09
CA ILE A 43 -1.58 -37.99 -7.90
C ILE A 43 -1.35 -39.45 -8.28
N THR A 44 -1.10 -39.74 -9.55
CA THR A 44 -0.82 -41.11 -10.02
C THR A 44 0.50 -41.60 -9.46
N GLU A 45 0.53 -42.80 -8.88
CA GLU A 45 1.76 -43.40 -8.36
C GLU A 45 2.60 -43.96 -9.52
N ASN A 46 3.68 -43.27 -9.90
CA ASN A 46 4.63 -43.70 -10.93
C ASN A 46 6.09 -43.36 -10.54
N GLU A 47 7.05 -43.72 -11.39
CA GLU A 47 8.48 -43.46 -11.13
C GLU A 47 8.79 -41.97 -10.90
N ALA A 48 8.17 -41.07 -11.67
CA ALA A 48 8.34 -39.62 -11.49
C ALA A 48 7.85 -39.15 -10.10
N THR A 49 6.70 -39.66 -9.66
CA THR A 49 6.12 -39.37 -8.35
C THR A 49 6.98 -39.90 -7.22
N VAL A 50 7.50 -41.13 -7.34
CA VAL A 50 8.41 -41.72 -6.36
C VAL A 50 9.73 -40.94 -6.29
N LYS A 51 10.25 -40.49 -7.43
CA LYS A 51 11.46 -39.65 -7.49
C LYS A 51 11.25 -38.29 -6.84
N ALA A 52 10.07 -37.70 -7.02
CA ALA A 52 9.75 -36.36 -6.52
C ALA A 52 9.34 -36.33 -5.04
N LEU A 53 8.56 -37.33 -4.59
CA LEU A 53 7.93 -37.36 -3.26
C LEU A 53 8.45 -38.50 -2.35
N GLY A 54 9.45 -39.26 -2.80
CA GLY A 54 9.97 -40.45 -2.10
C GLY A 54 9.04 -41.67 -2.23
N PRO A 55 9.49 -42.86 -1.78
CA PRO A 55 8.70 -44.10 -1.84
C PRO A 55 7.48 -44.06 -0.90
N ARG A 56 6.55 -45.00 -1.09
CA ARG A 56 5.41 -45.17 -0.18
C ARG A 56 5.90 -45.49 1.23
N SER A 57 5.51 -44.70 2.21
CA SER A 57 5.83 -44.94 3.62
C SER A 57 4.65 -45.58 4.34
N ILE A 58 4.86 -46.80 4.84
CA ILE A 58 3.87 -47.58 5.61
C ILE A 58 3.55 -46.90 6.96
N GLN A 59 4.42 -46.01 7.44
CA GLN A 59 4.25 -45.30 8.73
C GLN A 59 3.51 -43.95 8.62
N SER A 60 3.09 -43.52 7.44
CA SER A 60 2.64 -42.14 7.23
C SER A 60 1.13 -41.93 7.43
N GLU A 61 0.68 -41.97 8.68
CA GLU A 61 -0.52 -41.23 9.10
C GLU A 61 -0.23 -39.73 9.30
N ASN A 62 1.05 -39.34 9.31
CA ASN A 62 1.47 -37.96 9.45
C ASN A 62 1.40 -37.20 8.12
N LYS A 63 0.70 -36.07 8.13
CA LYS A 63 0.65 -35.10 7.01
C LYS A 63 2.08 -34.64 6.69
N THR A 64 2.50 -34.87 5.45
CA THR A 64 3.77 -34.35 4.94
C THR A 64 3.49 -33.15 4.04
N PHE A 65 4.33 -32.13 4.17
CA PHE A 65 4.22 -30.85 3.47
C PHE A 65 5.41 -30.73 2.51
N THR A 66 5.15 -30.35 1.27
CA THR A 66 6.18 -30.21 0.24
C THR A 66 5.93 -28.95 -0.57
N ASP A 67 6.91 -28.08 -0.69
CA ASP A 67 6.82 -26.90 -1.56
C ASP A 67 6.81 -27.33 -3.03
N VAL A 68 5.88 -26.77 -3.80
CA VAL A 68 5.67 -27.11 -5.21
C VAL A 68 5.43 -25.86 -6.04
N LEU A 69 5.75 -25.97 -7.34
CA LEU A 69 5.22 -25.04 -8.34
C LEU A 69 3.97 -25.69 -8.94
N PHE A 70 2.84 -25.01 -8.78
CA PHE A 70 1.58 -25.40 -9.37
C PHE A 70 1.34 -24.58 -10.63
N VAL A 71 1.27 -25.24 -11.78
CA VAL A 71 0.99 -24.63 -13.07
C VAL A 71 -0.46 -24.92 -13.42
N ASN A 72 -1.25 -23.87 -13.65
CA ASN A 72 -2.59 -23.99 -14.20
C ASN A 72 -2.71 -23.14 -15.45
N ASP A 73 -2.93 -23.81 -16.57
CA ASP A 73 -2.84 -23.25 -17.92
C ASP A 73 -1.48 -22.54 -18.11
N ASN A 74 -1.44 -21.20 -18.03
CA ASN A 74 -0.22 -20.39 -18.19
C ASN A 74 0.20 -19.64 -16.91
N LYS A 75 -0.39 -19.96 -15.76
CA LYS A 75 -0.07 -19.31 -14.48
C LYS A 75 0.69 -20.28 -13.58
N ILE A 76 1.81 -19.81 -13.04
CA ILE A 76 2.64 -20.55 -12.08
C ILE A 76 2.39 -19.98 -10.68
N PHE A 77 2.04 -20.83 -9.74
CA PHE A 77 1.80 -20.50 -8.34
C PHE A 77 2.81 -21.24 -7.46
N GLN A 78 3.33 -20.57 -6.44
CA GLN A 78 3.95 -21.30 -5.34
C GLN A 78 2.86 -21.88 -4.45
N ALA A 79 3.04 -23.13 -4.04
CA ALA A 79 2.07 -23.83 -3.21
C ALA A 79 2.76 -24.87 -2.33
N GLU A 80 2.00 -25.39 -1.38
CA GLU A 80 2.38 -26.47 -0.49
C GLU A 80 1.46 -27.65 -0.78
N LEU A 81 2.05 -28.75 -1.25
CA LEU A 81 1.39 -30.04 -1.41
C LEU A 81 1.36 -30.75 -0.06
N ILE A 82 0.17 -31.20 0.33
CA ILE A 82 -0.10 -31.91 1.57
C ILE A 82 -0.48 -33.35 1.20
N MET A 83 0.38 -34.32 1.49
CA MET A 83 0.00 -35.73 1.37
C MET A 83 -0.88 -36.11 2.55
N ARG A 84 -2.11 -36.56 2.24
CA ARG A 84 -3.13 -36.99 3.20
C ARG A 84 -3.13 -38.51 3.40
N GLY A 85 -2.59 -39.27 2.45
CA GLY A 85 -2.52 -40.72 2.50
C GLY A 85 -2.43 -41.35 1.12
N TYR A 86 -2.73 -42.64 1.02
CA TYR A 86 -2.65 -43.41 -0.22
C TYR A 86 -4.01 -43.94 -0.67
N ALA A 87 -4.14 -44.13 -1.97
CA ALA A 87 -5.21 -44.88 -2.60
C ALA A 87 -4.59 -45.94 -3.55
N GLU A 88 -5.40 -46.87 -4.03
CA GLU A 88 -4.94 -47.84 -5.02
C GLU A 88 -4.41 -47.10 -6.27
N GLY A 89 -3.15 -47.36 -6.64
CA GLY A 89 -2.48 -46.68 -7.76
C GLY A 89 -2.26 -45.17 -7.63
N SER A 90 -2.52 -44.55 -6.48
CA SER A 90 -2.46 -43.08 -6.33
C SER A 90 -2.10 -42.60 -4.92
N ARG A 91 -1.72 -41.32 -4.80
CA ARG A 91 -1.58 -40.60 -3.53
C ARG A 91 -2.72 -39.62 -3.37
N ARG A 92 -3.33 -39.58 -2.18
CA ARG A 92 -4.33 -38.58 -1.81
C ARG A 92 -3.60 -37.32 -1.35
N CYS A 93 -3.72 -36.27 -2.13
CA CYS A 93 -3.06 -35.02 -1.88
C CYS A 93 -4.07 -33.89 -1.75
N ASP A 94 -3.60 -32.80 -1.16
CA ASP A 94 -4.30 -31.54 -1.04
C ASP A 94 -3.29 -30.45 -1.37
N ILE A 95 -3.68 -29.38 -2.06
CA ILE A 95 -2.76 -28.27 -2.36
C ILE A 95 -3.23 -27.00 -1.68
N ARG A 96 -2.29 -26.32 -1.03
CA ARG A 96 -2.48 -25.05 -0.35
C ARG A 96 -1.59 -24.00 -1.00
N TYR A 97 -2.15 -22.94 -1.55
CA TYR A 97 -1.34 -21.85 -2.10
C TYR A 97 -0.51 -21.17 -1.00
N THR A 98 0.76 -20.89 -1.29
CA THR A 98 1.47 -19.87 -0.52
C THR A 98 0.87 -18.54 -0.94
N ASN A 99 0.19 -17.90 -0.01
CA ASN A 99 -0.51 -16.65 -0.26
C ASN A 99 0.51 -15.58 -0.69
N GLU A 100 0.59 -15.27 -1.98
CA GLU A 100 1.48 -14.23 -2.54
C GLU A 100 1.23 -12.86 -1.88
N VAL A 101 0.03 -12.62 -1.33
CA VAL A 101 -0.31 -11.41 -0.59
C VAL A 101 0.33 -11.41 0.79
N TYR A 102 0.58 -12.57 1.40
CA TYR A 102 1.00 -12.66 2.81
C TYR A 102 2.33 -11.95 3.13
N PRO A 103 3.41 -12.07 2.33
CA PRO A 103 4.61 -11.26 2.52
C PRO A 103 4.31 -9.75 2.47
N HIS A 104 3.37 -9.35 1.61
CA HIS A 104 2.99 -7.95 1.42
C HIS A 104 2.19 -7.40 2.61
N LEU A 105 1.37 -8.24 3.24
CA LEU A 105 0.60 -7.89 4.44
C LEU A 105 1.47 -7.46 5.63
N LYS A 106 2.71 -7.95 5.70
CA LYS A 106 3.68 -7.61 6.76
C LYS A 106 4.53 -6.38 6.44
N ARG A 107 4.63 -5.97 5.18
CA ARG A 107 5.41 -4.80 4.76
C ARG A 107 4.69 -3.51 5.17
N LYS A 108 5.47 -2.46 5.46
CA LYS A 108 4.94 -1.11 5.71
C LYS A 108 4.35 -0.53 4.43
N ILE A 109 3.22 0.15 4.53
CA ILE A 109 2.56 0.78 3.36
C ILE A 109 3.52 1.70 2.61
N ALA A 110 4.26 2.55 3.35
CA ALA A 110 5.19 3.50 2.74
C ALA A 110 6.28 2.84 1.88
N SER A 111 6.62 1.57 2.12
CA SER A 111 7.62 0.84 1.32
C SER A 111 7.17 0.51 -0.11
N TYR A 112 5.90 0.77 -0.45
CA TYR A 112 5.36 0.62 -1.80
C TYR A 112 5.40 1.93 -2.61
N PHE A 113 5.83 3.02 -1.99
CA PHE A 113 5.87 4.34 -2.62
C PHE A 113 7.33 4.78 -2.72
N SER A 114 7.74 5.19 -3.92
CA SER A 114 9.03 5.80 -4.15
C SER A 114 9.03 7.23 -3.61
N ASP A 115 10.19 7.67 -3.12
CA ASP A 115 10.41 9.08 -2.84
C ASP A 115 10.39 9.88 -4.15
N ILE A 116 9.89 11.11 -4.09
CA ILE A 116 9.69 11.95 -5.27
C ILE A 116 10.49 13.23 -5.13
N ALA A 117 11.37 13.50 -6.10
CA ALA A 117 12.06 14.77 -6.23
C ALA A 117 11.16 15.78 -6.96
N ILE A 118 11.00 16.96 -6.37
CA ILE A 118 10.11 18.01 -6.85
C ILE A 118 10.72 18.76 -8.05
N ASP A 119 12.03 18.90 -8.04
CA ASP A 119 12.82 19.55 -9.10
C ASP A 119 13.19 18.61 -10.26
N GLY A 120 12.72 17.36 -10.23
CA GLY A 120 13.02 16.35 -11.24
C GLY A 120 14.41 15.71 -11.12
N THR A 121 15.14 15.97 -10.04
CA THR A 121 16.45 15.35 -9.76
C THR A 121 16.30 14.00 -9.04
N THR A 122 17.40 13.45 -8.53
CA THR A 122 17.34 12.26 -7.67
C THR A 122 16.80 12.67 -6.29
N PRO A 123 15.77 11.98 -5.76
CA PRO A 123 15.23 12.29 -4.43
C PRO A 123 16.31 12.24 -3.36
N GLN A 124 16.52 13.35 -2.67
CA GLN A 124 17.41 13.39 -1.51
C GLN A 124 16.65 12.93 -0.27
N SER A 125 17.35 12.24 0.64
CA SER A 125 16.81 11.90 1.96
C SER A 125 16.30 13.16 2.65
N TYR A 126 15.11 13.09 3.23
CA TYR A 126 14.56 14.21 3.97
C TYR A 126 15.45 14.57 5.16
N ILE A 127 15.79 15.85 5.26
CA ILE A 127 16.47 16.47 6.40
C ILE A 127 15.54 17.46 7.10
N THR A 128 15.76 17.74 8.37
CA THR A 128 14.98 18.75 9.12
C THR A 128 15.65 20.11 9.14
N GLN A 129 16.96 20.17 8.89
CA GLN A 129 17.78 21.38 8.97
C GLN A 129 18.81 21.40 7.83
N SER A 130 19.12 22.59 7.32
CA SER A 130 20.13 22.81 6.27
C SER A 130 20.78 24.18 6.42
N GLU A 131 22.03 24.35 5.97
CA GLU A 131 22.65 25.66 5.77
C GLU A 131 22.43 26.19 4.34
N ASN A 132 22.06 25.29 3.41
CA ASN A 132 21.81 25.62 2.01
C ASN A 132 20.32 25.94 1.81
N ASP A 133 20.05 27.07 1.15
CA ASP A 133 18.71 27.52 0.76
C ASP A 133 18.12 26.59 -0.32
N PHE A 134 16.81 26.35 -0.26
CA PHE A 134 16.08 25.57 -1.27
C PHE A 134 15.18 26.52 -2.06
N LEU A 135 15.29 26.48 -3.39
CA LEU A 135 14.45 27.31 -4.27
C LEU A 135 13.03 26.76 -4.30
N ASP A 136 12.09 27.48 -3.69
CA ASP A 136 10.68 27.09 -3.58
C ASP A 136 9.94 27.04 -4.95
N THR A 137 10.52 27.57 -6.04
CA THR A 137 9.85 27.68 -7.36
C THR A 137 9.54 26.33 -8.00
N ALA A 138 10.32 25.29 -7.73
CA ALA A 138 10.06 23.93 -8.25
C ALA A 138 8.71 23.37 -7.76
N TRP A 139 8.27 23.77 -6.56
CA TRP A 139 7.02 23.30 -5.97
C TRP A 139 5.77 23.76 -6.72
N GLN A 140 5.78 24.98 -7.26
CA GLN A 140 4.63 25.50 -7.99
C GLN A 140 4.36 24.66 -9.23
N GLY A 141 5.37 24.49 -10.10
CA GLY A 141 5.23 23.68 -11.31
C GLY A 141 4.90 22.22 -11.02
N TYR A 142 5.50 21.62 -9.98
CA TYR A 142 5.18 20.26 -9.59
C TYR A 142 3.71 20.11 -9.13
N ALA A 143 3.26 20.98 -8.23
CA ALA A 143 1.93 20.87 -7.65
C ALA A 143 0.82 21.23 -8.65
N GLU A 144 1.01 22.22 -9.53
CA GLU A 144 0.07 22.56 -10.59
C GLU A 144 -0.23 21.36 -11.50
N ASN A 145 0.79 20.54 -11.80
CA ASN A 145 0.66 19.31 -12.58
C ASN A 145 -0.09 18.17 -11.86
N ILE A 146 -0.33 18.29 -10.56
CA ILE A 146 -1.00 17.28 -9.73
C ILE A 146 -2.39 17.73 -9.28
N ILE A 147 -2.61 19.03 -9.03
CA ILE A 147 -3.84 19.54 -8.41
C ILE A 147 -5.10 19.22 -9.23
N SER A 148 -5.00 19.20 -10.57
CA SER A 148 -6.12 18.85 -11.45
C SER A 148 -6.43 17.36 -11.52
N LYS A 149 -5.48 16.49 -11.11
CA LYS A 149 -5.60 15.03 -11.17
C LYS A 149 -6.40 14.49 -10.00
N LYS A 150 -7.21 13.47 -10.26
CA LYS A 150 -8.02 12.78 -9.26
C LYS A 150 -7.54 11.36 -9.06
N PHE A 151 -7.94 10.72 -7.98
CA PHE A 151 -7.75 9.28 -7.86
C PHE A 151 -8.57 8.55 -8.95
N PRO A 152 -8.01 7.57 -9.70
CA PRO A 152 -6.72 6.90 -9.50
C PRO A 152 -5.56 7.42 -10.38
N GLU A 153 -5.67 8.60 -11.00
CA GLU A 153 -4.63 9.19 -11.87
C GLU A 153 -3.38 9.63 -11.10
N THR A 154 -3.51 9.89 -9.79
CA THR A 154 -2.40 10.22 -8.88
C THR A 154 -2.63 9.63 -7.49
N ASP A 155 -1.54 9.36 -6.77
CA ASP A 155 -1.56 8.75 -5.43
C ASP A 155 -1.88 9.75 -4.30
N PHE A 156 -1.71 11.04 -4.56
CA PHE A 156 -1.94 12.13 -3.62
C PHE A 156 -2.31 13.42 -4.35
N ASN A 157 -2.79 14.41 -3.59
CA ASN A 157 -3.05 15.76 -4.08
C ASN A 157 -2.70 16.78 -2.96
N PHE A 158 -2.88 18.07 -3.22
CA PHE A 158 -2.62 19.20 -2.32
C PHE A 158 -3.94 19.93 -2.01
N PRO A 159 -4.88 19.32 -1.25
CA PRO A 159 -6.06 20.01 -0.76
C PRO A 159 -5.67 21.10 0.24
N SER A 160 -6.39 22.23 0.21
CA SER A 160 -6.21 23.29 1.20
C SER A 160 -6.85 22.88 2.52
N LEU A 161 -6.09 22.98 3.62
CA LEU A 161 -6.56 22.64 4.96
C LEU A 161 -6.40 23.85 5.89
N LYS A 162 -7.53 24.38 6.36
CA LYS A 162 -7.55 25.45 7.37
C LYS A 162 -7.10 24.90 8.72
N TYR A 163 -6.17 25.58 9.37
CA TYR A 163 -5.73 25.21 10.72
C TYR A 163 -5.65 26.46 11.61
N PRO A 164 -6.79 27.04 12.00
CA PRO A 164 -6.84 28.34 12.68
C PRO A 164 -6.01 28.41 13.97
N ALA A 165 -5.92 27.29 14.70
CA ALA A 165 -5.15 27.19 15.94
C ALA A 165 -3.62 27.09 15.75
N LYS A 166 -3.13 26.93 14.50
CA LYS A 166 -1.69 26.82 14.15
C LYS A 166 -1.26 27.86 13.13
N PHE A 167 -2.20 28.40 12.36
CA PHE A 167 -2.01 29.52 11.45
C PHE A 167 -3.26 30.42 11.57
N GLY A 168 -3.17 31.58 12.22
CA GLY A 168 -4.36 32.40 12.46
C GLY A 168 -4.12 33.64 13.31
N ALA A 169 -5.15 34.48 13.39
CA ALA A 169 -5.12 35.77 14.08
C ALA A 169 -4.90 35.67 15.61
N GLU A 170 -5.09 34.48 16.19
CA GLU A 170 -4.86 34.22 17.61
C GLU A 170 -3.39 33.91 17.95
N ILE A 171 -2.53 33.81 16.93
CA ILE A 171 -1.10 33.57 17.09
C ILE A 171 -0.40 34.88 17.40
N LYS A 172 0.53 34.86 18.34
CA LYS A 172 1.32 36.03 18.71
C LYS A 172 2.37 36.33 17.65
N SER A 173 2.74 37.60 17.52
CA SER A 173 3.72 38.07 16.51
C SER A 173 5.12 37.49 16.68
N ASP A 174 5.44 36.90 17.83
CA ASP A 174 6.70 36.22 18.15
C ASP A 174 6.70 34.72 17.80
N ASP A 175 5.58 34.16 17.33
CA ASP A 175 5.50 32.77 16.89
C ASP A 175 5.99 32.61 15.43
N ASN A 176 6.82 31.59 15.18
CA ASN A 176 7.33 31.24 13.86
C ASN A 176 6.23 30.99 12.81
N TRP A 177 5.03 30.62 13.26
CA TRP A 177 3.88 30.32 12.40
C TRP A 177 3.00 31.55 12.11
N PHE A 178 3.20 32.68 12.80
CA PHE A 178 2.40 33.90 12.64
C PHE A 178 2.38 34.44 11.21
N ARG A 179 3.46 34.21 10.46
CA ARG A 179 3.64 34.78 9.11
C ARG A 179 2.89 34.01 8.00
N TYR A 180 2.43 32.79 8.25
CA TYR A 180 1.78 31.93 7.26
C TYR A 180 0.29 32.28 7.04
N ASN A 181 -0.22 32.05 5.82
CA ASN A 181 -1.57 32.46 5.39
C ASN A 181 -2.72 31.57 5.92
N GLY A 182 -2.67 31.12 7.17
CA GLY A 182 -3.81 30.46 7.83
C GLY A 182 -4.11 29.01 7.40
N GLU A 183 -3.50 28.53 6.32
CA GLU A 183 -3.87 27.29 5.65
C GLU A 183 -2.64 26.52 5.15
N ILE A 184 -2.70 25.18 5.25
CA ILE A 184 -1.81 24.27 4.53
C ILE A 184 -2.28 24.20 3.08
N ASN A 185 -1.34 24.15 2.14
CA ASN A 185 -1.61 24.21 0.70
C ASN A 185 -2.53 25.39 0.35
N HIS A 186 -2.23 26.56 0.91
CA HIS A 186 -2.95 27.80 0.60
C HIS A 186 -2.85 28.10 -0.90
N LYS A 187 -3.98 28.52 -1.50
CA LYS A 187 -4.09 28.81 -2.92
C LYS A 187 -4.64 30.19 -3.17
N ILE A 188 -4.05 30.89 -4.13
CA ILE A 188 -4.53 32.17 -4.68
C ILE A 188 -4.92 31.88 -6.12
N ASP A 189 -6.19 32.13 -6.48
CA ASP A 189 -6.74 31.85 -7.81
C ASP A 189 -6.50 30.42 -8.32
N GLY A 190 -6.52 29.44 -7.40
CA GLY A 190 -6.34 28.02 -7.69
C GLY A 190 -4.87 27.55 -7.75
N VAL A 191 -3.91 28.46 -7.66
CA VAL A 191 -2.46 28.18 -7.67
C VAL A 191 -1.90 28.19 -6.26
N LEU A 192 -0.96 27.29 -5.94
CA LEU A 192 -0.30 27.31 -4.63
C LEU A 192 0.49 28.61 -4.44
N SER A 193 0.25 29.28 -3.32
CA SER A 193 1.12 30.39 -2.88
C SER A 193 2.48 29.81 -2.49
N LEU A 194 3.59 30.42 -2.90
CA LEU A 194 4.93 29.99 -2.49
C LEU A 194 5.49 30.92 -1.41
N ASN A 195 6.38 30.38 -0.57
CA ASN A 195 7.19 31.25 0.29
C ASN A 195 8.14 32.06 -0.59
N SER A 196 8.40 33.32 -0.23
CA SER A 196 9.25 34.21 -1.02
C SER A 196 10.39 34.77 -0.18
N LYS A 197 11.47 35.18 -0.86
CA LYS A 197 12.62 35.87 -0.25
C LYS A 197 12.64 37.30 -0.77
N THR A 198 12.70 38.26 0.14
CA THR A 198 13.03 39.66 -0.17
C THR A 198 14.48 39.92 0.20
N ALA A 199 14.99 41.11 -0.13
CA ALA A 199 16.35 41.51 0.24
C ALA A 199 16.60 41.52 1.76
N THR A 200 15.54 41.66 2.57
CA THR A 200 15.63 41.86 4.02
C THR A 200 14.86 40.83 4.84
N ALA A 201 14.09 39.93 4.21
CA ALA A 201 13.24 38.99 4.93
C ALA A 201 12.86 37.76 4.10
N VAL A 202 12.44 36.71 4.81
CA VAL A 202 11.66 35.62 4.23
C VAL A 202 10.20 35.79 4.59
N ILE A 203 9.34 35.75 3.59
CA ILE A 203 7.89 35.80 3.73
C ILE A 203 7.37 34.37 3.56
N ASN A 204 7.06 33.73 4.69
CA ASN A 204 6.47 32.41 4.73
C ASN A 204 4.97 32.53 4.48
N GLN A 205 4.49 32.15 3.30
CA GLN A 205 3.08 32.26 2.92
C GLN A 205 2.34 30.93 3.02
N ASN A 206 3.04 29.80 2.82
CA ASN A 206 2.40 28.50 2.62
C ASN A 206 3.22 27.34 3.21
N VAL A 207 2.49 26.31 3.59
CA VAL A 207 3.03 24.99 3.94
C VAL A 207 2.54 24.01 2.90
N VAL A 208 3.40 23.64 1.95
CA VAL A 208 3.04 22.70 0.89
C VAL A 208 3.20 21.27 1.39
N VAL A 209 2.12 20.48 1.33
CA VAL A 209 2.01 19.17 1.94
C VAL A 209 1.17 18.23 1.08
N PRO A 210 1.70 17.07 0.65
CA PRO A 210 0.93 16.10 -0.10
C PRO A 210 0.01 15.29 0.82
N PHE A 211 -1.24 15.12 0.42
CA PHE A 211 -2.20 14.26 1.12
C PHE A 211 -2.56 13.08 0.23
N TYR A 212 -2.18 11.88 0.66
CA TYR A 212 -2.43 10.63 -0.07
C TYR A 212 -3.91 10.26 -0.03
N TYR A 213 -4.44 9.76 -1.15
CA TYR A 213 -5.80 9.24 -1.17
C TYR A 213 -5.93 7.99 -0.29
N LEU A 214 -7.09 7.82 0.34
CA LEU A 214 -7.41 6.66 1.17
C LEU A 214 -7.22 5.34 0.42
N LEU A 215 -7.49 5.31 -0.88
CA LEU A 215 -7.40 4.11 -1.70
C LEU A 215 -6.00 3.83 -2.24
N SER A 216 -5.10 4.82 -2.26
CA SER A 216 -3.76 4.68 -2.86
C SER A 216 -2.93 3.55 -2.25
N PRO A 217 -2.85 3.38 -0.90
CA PRO A 217 -2.18 2.22 -0.31
C PRO A 217 -2.67 0.86 -0.83
N ILE A 218 -3.99 0.72 -1.03
CA ILE A 218 -4.58 -0.54 -1.51
C ILE A 218 -4.21 -0.74 -2.98
N TYR A 219 -4.34 0.30 -3.80
CA TYR A 219 -4.04 0.20 -5.23
C TYR A 219 -2.55 -0.05 -5.49
N LYS A 220 -1.67 0.60 -4.73
CA LYS A 220 -0.22 0.40 -4.85
C LYS A 220 0.17 -1.04 -4.56
N VAL A 221 -0.39 -1.63 -3.50
CA VAL A 221 -0.07 -3.01 -3.09
C VAL A 221 -0.74 -4.04 -3.99
N PHE A 222 -2.04 -3.92 -4.20
CA PHE A 222 -2.79 -4.98 -4.87
C PHE A 222 -2.76 -4.83 -6.39
N ARG A 223 -3.00 -3.64 -6.94
CA ARG A 223 -3.05 -3.44 -8.38
C ARG A 223 -1.65 -3.34 -8.97
N ASP A 224 -0.83 -2.42 -8.46
CA ASP A 224 0.43 -2.07 -9.12
C ASP A 224 1.53 -3.10 -8.84
N GLU A 225 1.67 -3.56 -7.59
CA GLU A 225 2.68 -4.55 -7.21
C GLU A 225 2.22 -5.99 -7.48
N LEU A 226 1.00 -6.37 -7.06
CA LEU A 226 0.53 -7.76 -7.13
C LEU A 226 -0.25 -8.10 -8.41
N GLY A 227 -0.64 -7.10 -9.22
CA GLY A 227 -1.37 -7.30 -10.46
C GLY A 227 -2.85 -7.65 -10.30
N TYR A 228 -3.49 -7.23 -9.20
CA TYR A 228 -4.89 -7.49 -8.92
C TYR A 228 -5.81 -6.45 -9.57
N THR A 229 -6.93 -6.91 -10.08
CA THR A 229 -8.07 -6.03 -10.39
C THR A 229 -8.80 -5.71 -9.10
N ILE A 230 -9.07 -4.42 -8.85
CA ILE A 230 -9.74 -3.96 -7.63
C ILE A 230 -11.17 -3.52 -7.97
N SER A 231 -12.11 -4.26 -7.39
CA SER A 231 -13.57 -4.20 -7.53
C SER A 231 -14.34 -3.64 -6.34
N GLY A 232 -15.50 -3.00 -6.54
CA GLY A 232 -16.61 -3.05 -5.60
C GLY A 232 -17.10 -1.71 -5.06
N THR A 233 -18.24 -1.77 -4.38
CA THR A 233 -19.03 -0.58 -4.02
C THR A 233 -18.25 0.44 -3.20
N PHE A 234 -17.25 0.01 -2.41
CA PHE A 234 -16.45 0.94 -1.60
C PHE A 234 -15.44 1.73 -2.44
N VAL A 235 -14.76 1.07 -3.37
CA VAL A 235 -13.73 1.72 -4.22
C VAL A 235 -14.34 2.49 -5.40
N GLU A 236 -15.57 2.13 -5.78
CA GLU A 236 -16.34 2.80 -6.82
C GLU A 236 -17.06 4.07 -6.30
N ASP A 237 -17.22 4.23 -4.98
CA ASP A 237 -17.85 5.39 -4.33
C ASP A 237 -17.04 6.68 -4.56
N GLU A 238 -17.68 7.68 -5.18
CA GLU A 238 -17.06 8.97 -5.54
C GLU A 238 -16.58 9.81 -4.34
N ALA A 239 -17.23 9.69 -3.18
CA ALA A 239 -16.76 10.35 -1.96
C ALA A 239 -15.51 9.64 -1.42
N ILE A 240 -15.46 8.30 -1.50
CA ILE A 240 -14.28 7.53 -1.08
C ILE A 240 -13.07 7.81 -1.98
N LYS A 241 -13.26 7.90 -3.29
CA LYS A 241 -12.18 8.27 -4.23
C LYS A 241 -11.59 9.67 -3.93
N LYS A 242 -12.37 10.57 -3.32
CA LYS A 242 -11.93 11.91 -2.91
C LYS A 242 -11.41 11.97 -1.48
N THR A 243 -11.57 10.90 -0.70
CA THR A 243 -11.14 10.88 0.70
C THR A 243 -9.62 10.74 0.76
N MET A 244 -8.99 11.58 1.58
CA MET A 244 -7.53 11.59 1.76
C MET A 244 -7.16 11.27 3.22
N LEU A 245 -5.94 10.77 3.39
CA LEU A 245 -5.34 10.47 4.68
C LEU A 245 -4.79 11.74 5.30
N TYR A 246 -5.27 12.07 6.51
CA TYR A 246 -4.73 13.16 7.29
C TYR A 246 -3.45 12.75 8.01
N HIS A 247 -2.48 13.66 8.06
CA HIS A 247 -1.29 13.57 8.89
C HIS A 247 -0.89 14.96 9.39
N LYS A 248 -0.06 14.99 10.44
CA LYS A 248 0.43 16.25 11.07
C LYS A 248 1.76 16.75 10.51
N GLU A 249 2.47 15.89 9.78
CA GLU A 249 3.80 16.20 9.24
C GLU A 249 3.74 17.29 8.16
N THR A 250 4.84 18.04 8.01
CA THR A 250 4.98 19.09 6.98
C THR A 250 6.27 18.88 6.20
N ASN A 251 6.39 19.41 4.99
CA ASN A 251 7.64 19.32 4.24
C ASN A 251 8.62 20.48 4.49
N LEU A 252 8.43 21.21 5.60
CA LEU A 252 9.28 22.33 5.96
C LEU A 252 10.58 21.88 6.63
N ILE A 253 11.65 22.57 6.28
CA ILE A 253 12.96 22.46 6.92
C ILE A 253 13.38 23.81 7.47
N GLU A 254 14.19 23.76 8.52
CA GLU A 254 14.84 24.95 9.06
C GLU A 254 16.12 25.24 8.27
N ILE A 255 16.28 26.50 7.87
CA ILE A 255 17.49 26.98 7.23
C ILE A 255 18.07 28.08 8.08
N THR A 256 19.30 27.87 8.53
CA THR A 256 20.05 28.86 9.31
C THR A 256 20.99 29.56 8.34
N GLN A 257 20.79 30.87 8.16
CA GLN A 257 21.56 31.67 7.21
C GLN A 257 22.05 32.97 7.88
N PRO A 258 23.21 33.52 7.45
CA PRO A 258 23.71 34.79 7.96
C PRO A 258 22.81 35.94 7.52
N ASP A 259 22.57 36.89 8.43
CA ASP A 259 21.89 38.16 8.12
C ASP A 259 22.85 39.10 7.41
N GLY A 260 22.38 39.69 6.31
CA GLY A 260 23.19 40.35 5.28
C GLY A 260 23.93 41.62 5.70
N ALA A 261 23.97 41.98 6.98
CA ALA A 261 24.64 43.19 7.44
C ALA A 261 25.53 43.06 8.70
N GLU A 262 25.25 42.18 9.67
CA GLU A 262 25.93 42.29 11.00
C GLU A 262 26.22 40.96 11.72
N GLY A 263 26.49 39.86 10.99
CA GLY A 263 27.00 38.62 11.61
C GLY A 263 26.00 37.86 12.51
N ASP A 264 24.78 38.39 12.67
CA ASP A 264 23.67 37.69 13.29
C ASP A 264 23.15 36.59 12.36
N TRP A 265 22.78 35.45 12.95
CA TRP A 265 22.20 34.33 12.23
C TRP A 265 20.71 34.29 12.47
N PHE A 266 19.92 34.01 11.42
CA PHE A 266 18.48 33.84 11.55
C PHE A 266 18.02 32.52 10.93
N THR A 267 16.97 31.95 11.53
CA THR A 267 16.34 30.71 11.07
C THR A 267 15.10 31.04 10.23
N VAL A 268 15.01 30.42 9.05
CA VAL A 268 13.85 30.48 8.17
C VAL A 268 13.33 29.08 7.87
N PHE A 269 12.09 28.99 7.40
CA PHE A 269 11.47 27.70 7.07
C PHE A 269 11.21 27.62 5.57
N ARG A 270 11.74 26.60 4.90
CA ARG A 270 11.60 26.38 3.45
C ARG A 270 11.04 25.01 3.13
N GLN A 271 10.51 24.82 1.93
CA GLN A 271 10.05 23.50 1.51
C GLN A 271 11.24 22.63 1.10
N HIS A 272 11.33 21.42 1.66
CA HIS A 272 12.24 20.40 1.16
C HIS A 272 11.86 20.02 -0.28
N LEU A 273 12.82 19.67 -1.13
CA LEU A 273 12.58 19.29 -2.53
C LEU A 273 12.27 17.80 -2.74
N THR A 274 11.98 17.08 -1.66
CA THR A 274 11.62 15.65 -1.70
C THR A 274 10.32 15.41 -0.96
N ILE A 275 9.39 14.70 -1.58
CA ILE A 275 8.26 14.05 -0.90
C ILE A 275 8.72 12.66 -0.49
N ASN A 276 8.93 12.46 0.80
CA ASN A 276 9.18 11.14 1.36
C ASN A 276 7.86 10.53 1.86
N ALA A 277 7.39 9.46 1.21
CA ALA A 277 6.07 8.89 1.47
C ALA A 277 5.91 8.38 2.91
N SER A 278 6.99 7.95 3.57
CA SER A 278 6.96 7.44 4.94
C SER A 278 6.61 8.51 5.99
N ARG A 279 6.76 9.79 5.65
CA ARG A 279 6.35 10.91 6.49
C ARG A 279 4.84 11.18 6.42
N PHE A 280 4.24 10.89 5.28
CA PHE A 280 2.87 11.30 4.97
C PHE A 280 1.86 10.14 5.01
N LEU A 281 2.35 8.91 4.92
CA LEU A 281 1.55 7.70 5.08
C LEU A 281 1.62 7.18 6.53
N PRO A 282 0.57 6.49 7.01
CA PRO A 282 0.61 5.86 8.31
C PRO A 282 1.79 4.89 8.45
N ASN A 283 2.50 4.95 9.58
CA ASN A 283 3.53 3.97 9.94
C ASN A 283 2.88 2.64 10.37
N LYS A 284 2.22 1.99 9.41
CA LYS A 284 1.46 0.75 9.57
C LYS A 284 1.84 -0.24 8.48
N THR A 285 1.66 -1.53 8.79
CA THR A 285 1.71 -2.57 7.76
C THR A 285 0.45 -2.55 6.92
N VAL A 286 0.50 -3.18 5.74
CA VAL A 286 -0.69 -3.33 4.89
C VAL A 286 -1.82 -4.04 5.66
N ALA A 287 -1.52 -5.11 6.42
CA ALA A 287 -2.55 -5.79 7.22
C ALA A 287 -3.21 -4.88 8.25
N GLN A 288 -2.41 -4.08 8.97
CA GLN A 288 -2.94 -3.13 9.96
C GLN A 288 -3.85 -2.10 9.29
N TYR A 289 -3.44 -1.57 8.15
CA TYR A 289 -4.23 -0.62 7.39
C TYR A 289 -5.56 -1.18 6.88
N LEU A 290 -5.53 -2.37 6.28
CA LEU A 290 -6.75 -3.04 5.82
C LEU A 290 -7.70 -3.33 6.99
N ASN A 291 -7.17 -3.74 8.15
CA ASN A 291 -7.96 -3.95 9.35
C ASN A 291 -8.58 -2.65 9.88
N ASP A 292 -7.85 -1.54 9.87
CA ASP A 292 -8.40 -0.25 10.27
C ASP A 292 -9.53 0.20 9.34
N LEU A 293 -9.35 0.04 8.03
CA LEU A 293 -10.41 0.32 7.06
C LEU A 293 -11.61 -0.61 7.25
N LYS A 294 -11.35 -1.91 7.45
CA LYS A 294 -12.38 -2.90 7.74
C LYS A 294 -13.26 -2.47 8.90
N ASN A 295 -12.65 -2.10 10.01
CA ASN A 295 -13.36 -1.78 11.24
C ASN A 295 -14.02 -0.39 11.16
N SER A 296 -13.30 0.62 10.68
CA SER A 296 -13.80 2.01 10.66
C SER A 296 -14.86 2.27 9.58
N ARG A 297 -14.86 1.49 8.49
CA ARG A 297 -15.79 1.66 7.36
C ARG A 297 -16.73 0.48 7.17
N ASN A 298 -16.72 -0.48 8.11
CA ASN A 298 -17.50 -1.71 8.08
C ASN A 298 -17.37 -2.45 6.73
N LEU A 299 -16.14 -2.76 6.34
CA LEU A 299 -15.85 -3.37 5.03
C LEU A 299 -15.76 -4.88 5.11
N ASN A 300 -16.00 -5.50 3.97
CA ASN A 300 -15.56 -6.86 3.69
C ASN A 300 -14.57 -6.84 2.53
N PHE A 301 -13.45 -7.53 2.71
CA PHE A 301 -12.42 -7.72 1.69
C PHE A 301 -12.51 -9.17 1.22
N ASP A 302 -12.85 -9.37 -0.05
CA ASP A 302 -12.83 -10.67 -0.69
C ASP A 302 -11.64 -10.73 -1.66
N ILE A 303 -10.63 -11.52 -1.29
CA ILE A 303 -9.40 -11.66 -2.06
C ILE A 303 -9.45 -13.00 -2.78
N ASN A 304 -9.60 -12.93 -4.09
CA ASN A 304 -9.50 -14.07 -4.97
C ASN A 304 -8.11 -14.09 -5.62
N MET A 305 -7.22 -14.90 -5.04
CA MET A 305 -5.82 -15.03 -5.50
C MET A 305 -5.72 -15.64 -6.90
N TRP A 306 -6.67 -16.50 -7.28
CA TRP A 306 -6.68 -17.18 -8.58
C TRP A 306 -6.99 -16.24 -9.75
N LEU A 307 -8.04 -15.46 -9.58
CA LEU A 307 -8.49 -14.48 -10.57
C LEU A 307 -7.70 -13.16 -10.46
N LYS A 308 -6.81 -13.04 -9.47
CA LYS A 308 -6.15 -11.79 -9.08
C LYS A 308 -7.17 -10.67 -8.97
N TYR A 309 -8.13 -10.87 -8.09
CA TYR A 309 -9.23 -9.94 -7.88
C TYR A 309 -9.38 -9.63 -6.40
N LEU A 310 -9.53 -8.34 -6.08
CA LEU A 310 -9.83 -7.85 -4.74
C LEU A 310 -11.17 -7.12 -4.79
N TYR A 311 -12.20 -7.70 -4.17
CA TYR A 311 -13.51 -7.07 -4.00
C TYR A 311 -13.62 -6.39 -2.64
N ILE A 312 -14.03 -5.12 -2.62
CA ILE A 312 -14.20 -4.34 -1.38
C ILE A 312 -15.63 -3.83 -1.28
N LEU A 313 -16.39 -4.43 -0.37
CA LEU A 313 -17.80 -4.12 -0.12
C LEU A 313 -17.97 -3.39 1.19
N ARG A 314 -18.92 -2.44 1.25
CA ARG A 314 -19.48 -2.02 2.54
C ARG A 314 -20.51 -3.07 2.97
N VAL A 315 -20.34 -3.59 4.17
CA VAL A 315 -21.35 -4.46 4.78
C VAL A 315 -22.53 -3.57 5.14
N LYS A 316 -23.64 -3.69 4.40
CA LYS A 316 -24.91 -3.10 4.85
C LYS A 316 -25.33 -3.91 6.08
N TYR A 317 -25.47 -3.26 7.23
CA TYR A 317 -26.22 -3.88 8.32
C TYR A 317 -27.64 -4.12 7.80
N LEU A 318 -28.03 -5.38 7.67
CA LEU A 318 -29.44 -5.74 7.74
C LEU A 318 -29.87 -5.32 9.14
N TYR A 319 -30.47 -4.13 9.25
CA TYR A 319 -31.36 -3.87 10.37
C TYR A 319 -32.50 -4.88 10.23
N ILE A 320 -32.39 -6.00 10.94
CA ILE A 320 -33.57 -6.74 11.35
C ILE A 320 -34.23 -5.79 12.35
N LEU A 321 -35.17 -4.98 11.87
CA LEU A 321 -36.08 -4.25 12.75
C LEU A 321 -36.81 -5.31 13.59
N PRO A 322 -36.91 -5.12 14.92
CA PRO A 322 -37.65 -6.03 15.78
C PRO A 322 -39.12 -6.14 15.38
#